data_AF-A0A5S9Q9D1-F1
#
_entry.id   AF-A0A5S9Q9D1-F1
#
_cell.length_a   1.000
_cell.length_b   1.000
_cell.length_c   1.000
_cell.angle_alpha   90.00
_cell.angle_beta   90.00
_cell.angle_gamma   90.00
#
_symmetry.space_group_name_H-M   'P 1'
#
loop_
_entity.id
_entity.type
_entity.pdbx_description
1 polymer ?
#
loop_
_entity_poly.entity_id
_entity_poly.type
_entity_poly.pdbx_seq_one_letter_code
_entity_poly.pdbx_strand_id
1 'polypeptide(L)'
;MKFSRSVKPSRQLPITVKRYNTLVIDTHAKKAWLDGKKQPLNLGRWMFYLPREQLKCFHATEGMTDCIHALRPSELQLLNTEAKVGRYTMGEWSLALQTPINRRLAEIWVVSARLWQAGLGPQPLGVVRVDQVTRDGENVGASCGILKQNVAKLPRKLDCRIEHIRDAGVQPDKILSCVRQQRRGYVIDLCSVVGCQPSNAENEVTELLTALNGREKR
;
A
#
# COMPACT_ATOMS: atom_id res chain seq x y z
N MET A 1 28.92 -10.22 12.62
CA MET A 1 27.61 -10.80 12.24
C MET A 1 27.28 -10.38 10.82
N LYS A 2 27.11 -11.34 9.90
CA LYS A 2 26.88 -11.06 8.48
C LYS A 2 25.41 -10.69 8.26
N PHE A 3 25.13 -9.41 8.04
CA PHE A 3 23.95 -9.01 7.28
C PHE A 3 24.02 -9.74 5.94
N SER A 4 22.96 -10.44 5.57
CA SER A 4 22.90 -11.23 4.34
C SER A 4 23.38 -10.38 3.17
N ARG A 5 24.26 -10.97 2.34
CA ARG A 5 24.87 -10.38 1.13
C ARG A 5 23.95 -9.35 0.49
N SER A 6 24.42 -8.10 0.40
CA SER A 6 23.83 -7.05 -0.44
C SER A 6 23.58 -7.64 -1.82
N VAL A 7 22.30 -7.87 -2.14
CA VAL A 7 21.89 -8.20 -3.50
C VAL A 7 21.99 -6.88 -4.25
N LYS A 8 23.04 -6.73 -5.07
CA LYS A 8 23.15 -5.61 -6.01
C LYS A 8 21.85 -5.54 -6.83
N PRO A 9 21.25 -4.36 -7.04
CA PRO A 9 20.07 -4.24 -7.87
C PRO A 9 20.48 -4.42 -9.34
N SER A 10 20.48 -5.66 -9.82
CA SER A 10 20.64 -5.96 -11.24
C SER A 10 19.27 -5.92 -11.91
N ARG A 11 18.97 -4.80 -12.58
CA ARG A 11 17.74 -4.51 -13.35
C ARG A 11 16.46 -4.47 -12.50
N GLN A 12 15.67 -3.40 -12.66
CA GLN A 12 14.26 -3.38 -12.24
C GLN A 12 13.60 -4.64 -12.80
N LEU A 13 13.17 -5.56 -11.93
CA LEU A 13 12.41 -6.72 -12.37
C LEU A 13 11.16 -6.21 -13.11
N PRO A 14 10.84 -6.76 -14.29
CA PRO A 14 9.64 -6.35 -15.01
C PRO A 14 8.43 -6.50 -14.09
N ILE A 15 7.67 -5.41 -13.93
CA ILE A 15 6.49 -5.43 -13.08
C ILE A 15 5.45 -6.33 -13.71
N THR A 16 5.22 -7.45 -13.03
CA THR A 16 4.11 -8.35 -13.35
C THR A 16 2.83 -7.68 -12.86
N VAL A 17 1.83 -7.61 -13.73
CA VAL A 17 0.50 -7.08 -13.42
C VAL A 17 -0.47 -8.26 -13.40
N LYS A 18 -1.07 -8.55 -12.25
CA LYS A 18 -2.17 -9.50 -12.14
C LYS A 18 -3.49 -8.75 -12.20
N ARG A 19 -4.43 -9.22 -13.01
CA ARG A 19 -5.77 -8.62 -13.14
C ARG A 19 -6.82 -9.55 -12.54
N TYR A 20 -7.81 -8.95 -11.90
CA TYR A 20 -9.02 -9.60 -11.43
C TYR A 20 -10.22 -8.76 -11.87
N ASN A 21 -11.34 -9.41 -12.12
CA ASN A 21 -12.51 -8.71 -12.65
C ASN A 21 -13.29 -8.05 -11.51
N THR A 22 -13.52 -8.79 -10.43
CA THR A 22 -14.42 -8.38 -9.35
C THR A 22 -13.83 -8.64 -7.96
N LEU A 23 -14.05 -7.69 -7.06
CA LEU A 23 -13.78 -7.85 -5.64
C LEU A 23 -14.94 -7.31 -4.82
N VAL A 24 -15.57 -8.18 -4.05
CA VAL A 24 -16.62 -7.80 -3.10
C VAL A 24 -16.05 -7.86 -1.69
N ILE A 25 -16.22 -6.80 -0.91
CA ILE A 25 -15.75 -6.70 0.47
C ILE A 25 -16.91 -6.27 1.35
N ASP A 26 -17.10 -6.99 2.44
CA ASP A 26 -17.95 -6.59 3.55
C ASP A 26 -17.01 -6.33 4.73
N THR A 27 -16.81 -5.05 5.05
CA THR A 27 -15.89 -4.59 6.09
C THR A 27 -16.45 -4.87 7.48
N HIS A 28 -17.77 -4.86 7.63
CA HIS A 28 -18.46 -5.16 8.89
C HIS A 28 -18.37 -6.65 9.24
N ALA A 29 -18.72 -7.53 8.30
CA ALA A 29 -18.66 -8.98 8.46
C ALA A 29 -17.24 -9.55 8.24
N LYS A 30 -16.28 -8.71 7.82
CA LYS A 30 -14.89 -9.08 7.49
C LYS A 30 -14.81 -10.21 6.47
N LYS A 31 -15.62 -10.13 5.41
CA LYS A 31 -15.66 -11.12 4.32
C LYS A 31 -15.20 -10.47 3.03
N ALA A 32 -14.53 -11.26 2.18
CA ALA A 32 -14.18 -10.85 0.85
C ALA A 32 -14.39 -11.98 -0.16
N TRP A 33 -14.74 -11.62 -1.39
CA TRP A 33 -14.83 -12.51 -2.53
C TRP A 33 -14.08 -11.89 -3.69
N LEU A 34 -13.10 -12.61 -4.22
CA LEU A 34 -12.31 -12.20 -5.38
C LEU A 34 -12.69 -13.13 -6.54
N ASP A 35 -13.24 -12.57 -7.61
CA ASP A 35 -13.83 -13.32 -8.73
C ASP A 35 -14.78 -14.43 -8.25
N GLY A 36 -15.70 -14.07 -7.36
CA GLY A 36 -16.69 -14.99 -6.77
C GLY A 36 -16.15 -15.97 -5.73
N LYS A 37 -14.83 -16.08 -5.55
CA LYS A 37 -14.22 -17.02 -4.59
C LYS A 37 -14.01 -16.35 -3.24
N LYS A 38 -14.58 -16.95 -2.18
CA LYS A 38 -14.40 -16.48 -0.80
C LYS A 38 -12.93 -16.49 -0.40
N GLN A 39 -12.47 -15.36 0.13
CA GLN A 39 -11.10 -15.15 0.59
C GLN A 39 -11.05 -14.89 2.09
N PRO A 40 -10.00 -15.34 2.79
CA PRO A 40 -9.65 -14.77 4.08
C PRO A 40 -9.31 -13.28 3.90
N LEU A 41 -9.73 -12.44 4.86
CA LEU A 41 -9.55 -10.99 4.80
C LEU A 41 -8.92 -10.47 6.09
N ASN A 42 -7.81 -9.74 5.93
CA ASN A 42 -7.22 -8.94 7.00
C ASN A 42 -7.43 -7.46 6.67
N LEU A 43 -8.35 -6.82 7.39
CA LEU A 43 -8.63 -5.40 7.20
C LEU A 43 -7.52 -4.53 7.81
N GLY A 44 -7.05 -3.58 7.01
CA GLY A 44 -6.36 -2.39 7.49
C GLY A 44 -7.14 -1.15 7.08
N ARG A 45 -6.74 0.00 7.64
CA ARG A 45 -7.47 1.26 7.51
C ARG A 45 -7.42 1.84 6.09
N TRP A 46 -6.27 1.73 5.43
CA TRP A 46 -6.02 2.24 4.07
C TRP A 46 -5.92 1.15 3.03
N MET A 47 -5.56 -0.05 3.48
CA MET A 47 -5.40 -1.22 2.63
C MET A 47 -5.85 -2.45 3.41
N PHE A 48 -6.35 -3.45 2.69
CA PHE A 48 -6.64 -4.76 3.23
C PHE A 48 -5.77 -5.82 2.55
N TYR A 49 -5.64 -6.97 3.19
CA TYR A 49 -4.78 -8.06 2.73
C TYR A 49 -5.57 -9.36 2.60
N LEU A 50 -5.47 -10.01 1.45
CA LEU A 50 -5.99 -11.34 1.15
C LEU A 50 -4.82 -12.34 1.19
N PRO A 51 -4.58 -13.02 2.33
CA PRO A 51 -3.37 -13.82 2.54
C PRO A 51 -3.22 -14.99 1.59
N ARG A 52 -4.32 -15.56 1.08
CA ARG A 52 -4.28 -16.68 0.14
C ARG A 52 -3.59 -16.27 -1.17
N GLU A 53 -3.95 -15.10 -1.69
CA GLU A 53 -3.41 -14.55 -2.93
C GLU A 53 -2.15 -13.69 -2.74
N GLN A 54 -1.70 -13.51 -1.48
CA GLN A 54 -0.60 -12.59 -1.15
C GLN A 54 -0.83 -11.16 -1.65
N LEU A 55 -2.11 -10.77 -1.69
CA LEU A 55 -2.58 -9.53 -2.29
C LEU A 55 -2.89 -8.49 -1.21
N LYS A 56 -2.28 -7.31 -1.30
CA LYS A 56 -2.65 -6.13 -0.50
C LYS A 56 -3.22 -5.05 -1.42
N CYS A 57 -4.50 -4.69 -1.25
CA CYS A 57 -5.18 -3.70 -2.10
C CYS A 57 -5.59 -2.47 -1.31
N PHE A 58 -5.69 -1.33 -2.00
CA PHE A 58 -6.20 -0.09 -1.41
C PHE A 58 -7.71 -0.16 -1.21
N HIS A 59 -8.17 0.45 -0.13
CA HIS A 59 -9.51 1.02 -0.13
C HIS A 59 -9.50 2.20 -1.11
N ALA A 60 -10.50 2.24 -1.99
CA ALA A 60 -10.58 3.22 -3.05
C ALA A 60 -12.04 3.61 -3.28
N THR A 61 -12.24 4.85 -3.70
CA THR A 61 -13.52 5.35 -4.19
C THR A 61 -13.22 6.13 -5.47
N GLU A 62 -13.82 5.72 -6.59
CA GLU A 62 -13.69 6.40 -7.88
C GLU A 62 -12.23 6.60 -8.34
N GLY A 63 -11.36 5.62 -8.07
CA GLY A 63 -9.94 5.68 -8.44
C GLY A 63 -9.07 6.55 -7.53
N MET A 64 -9.65 7.15 -6.49
CA MET A 64 -8.92 7.88 -5.45
C MET A 64 -8.69 7.01 -4.21
N THR A 65 -7.63 7.29 -3.47
CA THR A 65 -7.30 6.56 -2.24
C THR A 65 -8.36 6.84 -1.17
N ASP A 66 -8.78 5.80 -0.46
CA ASP A 66 -9.78 5.94 0.59
C ASP A 66 -9.37 5.25 1.89
N CYS A 67 -10.09 5.53 2.97
CA CYS A 67 -9.84 5.02 4.31
C CYS A 67 -11.14 4.50 4.94
N ILE A 68 -11.09 3.40 5.70
CA ILE A 68 -12.24 2.91 6.47
C ILE A 68 -12.10 3.19 7.97
N HIS A 69 -11.20 4.11 8.35
CA HIS A 69 -11.00 4.44 9.75
C HIS A 69 -12.15 5.31 10.29
N ALA A 70 -12.58 5.05 11.52
CA ALA A 70 -13.67 5.80 12.15
C ALA A 70 -13.41 7.32 12.27
N LEU A 71 -12.13 7.73 12.31
CA LEU A 71 -11.73 9.15 12.31
C LEU A 71 -11.43 9.70 10.90
N ARG A 72 -11.80 9.01 9.82
CA ARG A 72 -11.73 9.61 8.47
C ARG A 72 -12.70 10.80 8.45
N PRO A 73 -12.24 12.03 8.11
CA PRO A 73 -13.14 13.16 7.96
C PRO A 73 -14.18 12.92 6.85
N SER A 74 -15.38 13.45 7.01
CA SER A 74 -16.34 13.57 5.91
C SER A 74 -15.93 14.68 4.94
N GLU A 75 -16.49 14.67 3.73
CA GLU A 75 -16.22 15.72 2.74
C GLU A 75 -16.54 17.12 3.27
N LEU A 76 -17.62 17.27 4.04
CA LEU A 76 -17.97 18.54 4.68
C LEU A 76 -16.92 18.99 5.71
N GLN A 77 -16.36 18.04 6.47
CA GLN A 77 -15.31 18.36 7.46
C GLN A 77 -13.99 18.77 6.79
N LEU A 78 -13.68 18.23 5.61
CA LEU A 78 -12.47 18.58 4.85
C LEU A 78 -12.47 20.04 4.39
N LEU A 79 -13.63 20.69 4.28
CA LEU A 79 -13.74 22.12 3.94
C LEU A 79 -13.18 23.04 5.03
N ASN A 80 -13.13 22.58 6.29
CA ASN A 80 -12.54 23.33 7.39
C ASN A 80 -11.02 23.10 7.45
N THR A 81 -10.28 23.81 6.59
CA THR A 81 -8.84 23.60 6.37
C THR A 81 -7.95 23.85 7.60
N GLU A 82 -8.42 24.61 8.58
CA GLU A 82 -7.69 24.93 9.82
C GLU A 82 -7.77 23.83 10.89
N ALA A 83 -8.74 22.93 10.76
CA ALA A 83 -8.97 21.86 11.73
C ALA A 83 -7.92 20.73 11.66
N LYS A 84 -7.91 19.89 12.70
CA LYS A 84 -7.12 18.66 12.78
C LYS A 84 -8.00 17.48 13.17
N VAL A 85 -7.68 16.30 12.64
CA VAL A 85 -8.31 15.04 13.05
C VAL A 85 -7.23 14.03 13.41
N GLY A 86 -7.22 13.65 14.69
CA GLY A 86 -6.14 12.86 15.27
C GLY A 86 -4.81 13.62 15.22
N ARG A 87 -3.83 13.08 14.50
CA ARG A 87 -2.48 13.66 14.39
C ARG A 87 -2.25 14.44 13.09
N TYR A 88 -3.27 14.57 12.26
CA TYR A 88 -3.15 15.11 10.90
C TYR A 88 -3.99 16.36 10.72
N THR A 89 -3.49 17.29 9.91
CA THR A 89 -4.26 18.46 9.47
C THR A 89 -5.33 18.05 8.45
N MET A 90 -6.37 18.87 8.26
CA MET A 90 -7.31 18.63 7.17
C MET A 90 -6.65 18.68 5.80
N GLY A 91 -5.62 19.52 5.62
CA GLY A 91 -4.82 19.52 4.39
C GLY A 91 -4.11 18.19 4.13
N GLU A 92 -3.54 17.56 5.15
CA GLU A 92 -2.92 16.23 5.03
C GLU A 92 -3.95 15.14 4.70
N TRP A 93 -5.13 15.20 5.33
CA TRP A 93 -6.23 14.29 5.02
C TRP A 93 -6.75 14.48 3.59
N SER A 94 -6.97 15.71 3.18
CA SER A 94 -7.43 16.08 1.84
C SER A 94 -6.45 15.58 0.78
N LEU A 95 -5.15 15.85 0.95
CA LEU A 95 -4.13 15.35 0.04
C LEU A 95 -4.13 13.82 -0.05
N ALA A 96 -4.24 13.13 1.08
CA ALA A 96 -4.26 11.66 1.10
C ALA A 96 -5.47 11.08 0.37
N LEU A 97 -6.66 11.66 0.58
CA LEU A 97 -7.92 11.20 -0.02
C LEU A 97 -8.04 11.58 -1.51
N GLN A 98 -7.40 12.68 -1.93
CA GLN A 98 -7.36 13.10 -3.33
C GLN A 98 -6.22 12.44 -4.13
N THR A 99 -5.35 11.66 -3.48
CA THR A 99 -4.25 10.98 -4.18
C THR A 99 -4.80 9.80 -5.01
N PRO A 100 -4.56 9.77 -6.33
CA PRO A 100 -4.98 8.65 -7.17
C PRO A 100 -4.32 7.34 -6.73
N ILE A 101 -5.08 6.24 -6.76
CA ILE A 101 -4.58 4.93 -6.29
C ILE A 101 -3.36 4.45 -7.07
N ASN A 102 -3.25 4.78 -8.36
CA ASN A 102 -2.10 4.38 -9.19
C ASN A 102 -0.83 5.11 -8.79
N ARG A 103 -0.94 6.41 -8.44
CA ARG A 103 0.18 7.19 -7.88
C ARG A 103 0.61 6.58 -6.55
N ARG A 104 -0.36 6.29 -5.68
CA ARG A 104 -0.08 5.68 -4.37
C ARG A 104 0.56 4.30 -4.49
N LEU A 105 0.10 3.50 -5.45
CA LEU A 105 0.68 2.20 -5.77
C LEU A 105 2.13 2.32 -6.22
N ALA A 106 2.44 3.27 -7.12
CA ALA A 106 3.80 3.50 -7.59
C ALA A 106 4.75 3.88 -6.44
N GLU A 107 4.34 4.80 -5.55
CA GLU A 107 5.09 5.16 -4.35
C GLU A 107 5.34 3.93 -3.45
N ILE A 108 4.27 3.18 -3.15
CA ILE A 108 4.35 1.99 -2.30
C ILE A 108 5.20 0.89 -2.93
N TRP A 109 5.20 0.77 -4.26
CA TRP A 109 6.06 -0.16 -4.99
C TRP A 109 7.53 0.18 -4.78
N VAL A 110 7.93 1.43 -5.03
CA VAL A 110 9.32 1.89 -4.85
C VAL A 110 9.76 1.69 -3.40
N VAL A 111 8.94 2.11 -2.44
CA VAL A 111 9.22 1.91 -1.00
C VAL A 111 9.40 0.42 -0.68
N SER A 112 8.50 -0.44 -1.18
CA SER A 112 8.57 -1.88 -0.92
C SER A 112 9.82 -2.52 -1.54
N ALA A 113 10.19 -2.11 -2.75
CA ALA A 113 11.37 -2.60 -3.44
C ALA A 113 12.66 -2.21 -2.70
N ARG A 114 12.77 -0.94 -2.30
CA ARG A 114 13.90 -0.43 -1.51
C ARG A 114 14.07 -1.13 -0.17
N LEU A 115 12.97 -1.28 0.59
CA LEU A 115 12.97 -2.01 1.85
C LEU A 115 13.38 -3.47 1.65
N TRP A 116 12.90 -4.14 0.61
CA TRP A 116 13.29 -5.52 0.31
C TRP A 116 14.78 -5.63 -0.05
N GLN A 117 15.30 -4.75 -0.90
CA GLN A 117 16.72 -4.73 -1.28
C GLN A 117 17.64 -4.50 -0.06
N ALA A 118 17.20 -3.70 0.91
CA ALA A 118 17.88 -3.51 2.18
C ALA A 118 17.65 -4.64 3.21
N GLY A 119 16.87 -5.67 2.87
CA GLY A 119 16.52 -6.77 3.78
C GLY A 119 15.59 -6.38 4.94
N LEU A 120 14.84 -5.28 4.78
CA LEU A 120 13.94 -4.71 5.79
C LEU A 120 12.45 -5.03 5.54
N GLY A 121 12.08 -5.32 4.30
CA GLY A 121 10.70 -5.61 3.89
C GLY A 121 10.55 -6.96 3.20
N PRO A 122 9.32 -7.50 3.10
CA PRO A 122 9.02 -8.64 2.25
C PRO A 122 9.18 -8.27 0.77
N GLN A 123 9.54 -9.25 -0.07
CA GLN A 123 9.71 -9.02 -1.50
C GLN A 123 8.39 -8.57 -2.15
N PRO A 124 8.38 -7.46 -2.91
CA PRO A 124 7.27 -7.16 -3.82
C PRO A 124 7.34 -8.11 -5.03
N LEU A 125 6.23 -8.78 -5.33
CA LEU A 125 6.15 -9.83 -6.37
C LEU A 125 5.49 -9.33 -7.67
N GLY A 126 4.77 -8.23 -7.60
CA GLY A 126 4.03 -7.66 -8.72
C GLY A 126 2.95 -6.71 -8.23
N VAL A 127 2.23 -6.10 -9.15
CA VAL A 127 1.08 -5.24 -8.86
C VAL A 127 -0.20 -5.92 -9.27
N VAL A 128 -1.31 -5.45 -8.70
CA VAL A 128 -2.65 -5.96 -9.00
C VAL A 128 -3.57 -4.83 -9.41
N ARG A 129 -4.43 -5.11 -10.38
CA ARG A 129 -5.58 -4.29 -10.74
C ARG A 129 -6.85 -5.13 -10.55
N VAL A 130 -7.86 -4.49 -10.00
CA VAL A 130 -9.21 -5.03 -9.88
C VAL A 130 -10.15 -4.06 -10.57
N ASP A 131 -10.87 -4.54 -11.57
CA ASP A 131 -11.63 -3.65 -12.45
C ASP A 131 -12.92 -3.13 -11.82
N GLN A 132 -13.58 -3.94 -10.97
CA GLN A 132 -14.78 -3.56 -10.23
C GLN A 132 -14.69 -3.99 -8.77
N VAL A 133 -14.88 -3.04 -7.86
CA VAL A 133 -14.89 -3.27 -6.43
C VAL A 133 -16.24 -2.87 -5.85
N THR A 134 -16.86 -3.79 -5.13
CA THR A 134 -18.01 -3.51 -4.28
C THR A 134 -17.58 -3.55 -2.82
N ARG A 135 -17.83 -2.49 -2.07
CA ARG A 135 -17.54 -2.42 -0.63
C ARG A 135 -18.83 -2.10 0.11
N ASP A 136 -19.18 -2.94 1.08
CA ASP A 136 -20.36 -2.76 1.94
C ASP A 136 -21.68 -2.55 1.17
N GLY A 137 -21.79 -3.21 0.01
CA GLY A 137 -22.97 -3.15 -0.88
C GLY A 137 -22.90 -2.07 -1.96
N GLU A 138 -21.91 -1.18 -1.93
CA GLU A 138 -21.76 -0.07 -2.87
C GLU A 138 -20.65 -0.33 -3.88
N ASN A 139 -20.87 -0.02 -5.16
CA ASN A 139 -19.80 -0.05 -6.16
C ASN A 139 -18.92 1.19 -5.98
N VAL A 140 -17.64 0.98 -5.67
CA VAL A 140 -16.66 2.04 -5.43
C VAL A 140 -15.67 2.21 -6.60
N GLY A 141 -15.91 1.51 -7.71
CA GLY A 141 -15.09 1.55 -8.93
C GLY A 141 -13.90 0.59 -8.90
N ALA A 142 -12.85 0.91 -9.67
CA ALA A 142 -11.65 0.09 -9.74
C ALA A 142 -10.75 0.30 -8.52
N SER A 143 -9.96 -0.72 -8.17
CA SER A 143 -8.89 -0.62 -7.17
C SER A 143 -7.60 -1.26 -7.68
N CYS A 144 -6.50 -0.98 -7.00
CA CYS A 144 -5.22 -1.59 -7.27
C CYS A 144 -4.47 -1.94 -5.99
N GLY A 145 -3.35 -2.63 -6.14
CA GLY A 145 -2.60 -3.14 -5.02
C GLY A 145 -1.28 -3.77 -5.41
N ILE A 146 -0.67 -4.44 -4.45
CA ILE A 146 0.65 -5.03 -4.56
C ILE A 146 0.62 -6.47 -4.08
N LEU A 147 1.22 -7.35 -4.86
CA LEU A 147 1.56 -8.71 -4.45
C LEU A 147 2.83 -8.64 -3.60
N LYS A 148 2.81 -9.21 -2.40
CA LYS A 148 3.97 -9.25 -1.51
C LYS A 148 4.17 -10.63 -0.95
N GLN A 149 5.43 -11.02 -0.83
CA GLN A 149 5.82 -12.26 -0.17
C GLN A 149 5.17 -12.38 1.20
N ASN A 150 4.63 -13.56 1.50
CA ASN A 150 3.98 -13.81 2.77
C ASN A 150 4.98 -13.75 3.94
N VAL A 151 4.96 -12.64 4.67
CA VAL A 151 5.83 -12.39 5.83
C VAL A 151 5.76 -13.49 6.89
N ALA A 152 4.62 -14.18 7.03
CA ALA A 152 4.47 -15.26 8.01
C ALA A 152 5.41 -16.45 7.73
N LYS A 153 5.83 -16.63 6.47
CA LYS A 153 6.73 -17.69 6.01
C LYS A 153 8.20 -17.28 6.03
N LEU A 154 8.52 -16.03 6.36
CA LEU A 154 9.90 -15.53 6.39
C LEU A 154 10.63 -15.87 7.69
N PRO A 155 11.96 -16.08 7.68
CA PRO A 155 12.75 -16.19 8.91
C PRO A 155 12.56 -14.95 9.79
N ARG A 156 12.42 -15.14 11.10
CA ARG A 156 12.32 -14.02 12.04
C ARG A 156 13.69 -13.34 12.17
N LYS A 157 13.69 -12.01 12.16
CA LYS A 157 14.88 -11.19 12.46
C LYS A 157 14.52 -10.10 13.46
N LEU A 158 15.53 -9.34 13.90
CA LEU A 158 15.32 -8.17 14.75
C LEU A 158 14.53 -7.10 14.01
N ASP A 159 13.72 -6.36 14.77
CA ASP A 159 12.99 -5.22 14.24
C ASP A 159 13.96 -4.14 13.74
N CYS A 160 13.57 -3.52 12.62
CA CYS A 160 14.31 -2.45 11.99
C CYS A 160 14.16 -1.17 12.82
N ARG A 161 15.23 -0.39 12.92
CA ARG A 161 15.18 0.97 13.49
C ARG A 161 14.85 1.96 12.39
N ILE A 162 14.50 3.18 12.80
CA ILE A 162 14.15 4.26 11.86
C ILE A 162 15.32 4.63 10.95
N GLU A 163 16.56 4.54 11.45
CA GLU A 163 17.78 4.79 10.68
C GLU A 163 17.90 3.80 9.52
N HIS A 164 17.66 2.50 9.76
CA HIS A 164 17.69 1.49 8.70
C HIS A 164 16.68 1.80 7.59
N ILE A 165 15.48 2.29 7.93
CA ILE A 165 14.45 2.66 6.96
C ILE A 165 14.91 3.86 6.12
N ARG A 166 15.51 4.87 6.75
CA ARG A 166 16.08 6.04 6.06
C ARG A 166 17.25 5.66 5.15
N ASP A 167 18.15 4.80 5.63
CA ASP A 167 19.30 4.30 4.87
C ASP A 167 18.88 3.48 3.64
N ALA A 168 17.70 2.86 3.69
CA ALA A 168 17.08 2.22 2.52
C ALA A 168 16.49 3.24 1.52
N GLY A 169 16.61 4.54 1.76
CA GLY A 169 16.03 5.58 0.92
C GLY A 169 14.52 5.71 1.09
N VAL A 170 13.99 5.48 2.29
CA VAL A 170 12.56 5.62 2.60
C VAL A 170 12.37 6.66 3.69
N GLN A 171 11.50 7.63 3.42
CA GLN A 171 10.99 8.55 4.42
C GLN A 171 9.90 7.83 5.24
N PRO A 172 10.07 7.68 6.57
CA PRO A 172 9.07 7.08 7.44
C PRO A 172 7.76 7.87 7.46
N ASP A 173 6.66 7.17 7.71
CA ASP A 173 5.36 7.81 7.91
C ASP A 173 5.32 8.68 9.18
N LYS A 174 4.46 9.70 9.21
CA LYS A 174 4.41 10.70 10.30
C LYS A 174 4.17 10.10 11.69
N ILE A 175 3.51 8.94 11.77
CA ILE A 175 3.21 8.25 13.03
C ILE A 175 4.09 7.03 13.28
N LEU A 176 5.14 6.87 12.47
CA LEU A 176 6.11 5.78 12.55
C LEU A 176 5.45 4.40 12.60
N SER A 177 4.34 4.21 11.89
CA SER A 177 3.67 2.92 11.74
C SER A 177 4.61 1.87 11.15
N CYS A 178 5.46 2.26 10.18
CA CYS A 178 6.47 1.38 9.59
C CYS A 178 7.47 0.81 10.61
N VAL A 179 7.73 1.53 11.70
CA VAL A 179 8.59 1.08 12.81
C VAL A 179 7.78 0.29 13.85
N ARG A 180 6.61 0.79 14.24
CA ARG A 180 5.79 0.23 15.34
C ARG A 180 5.04 -1.05 14.96
N GLN A 181 4.72 -1.23 13.68
CA GLN A 181 3.89 -2.32 13.18
C GLN A 181 4.69 -3.30 12.31
N GLN A 182 5.87 -3.68 12.79
CA GLN A 182 6.67 -4.71 12.14
C GLN A 182 6.15 -6.10 12.46
N ARG A 183 6.37 -7.04 11.54
CA ARG A 183 6.05 -8.45 11.76
C ARG A 183 7.26 -9.30 11.46
N ARG A 184 7.70 -10.06 12.46
CA ARG A 184 8.90 -10.93 12.38
C ARG A 184 10.18 -10.17 11.99
N GLY A 185 10.29 -8.89 12.33
CA GLY A 185 11.41 -8.04 11.96
C GLY A 185 11.27 -7.33 10.61
N TYR A 186 10.15 -7.49 9.90
CA TYR A 186 9.93 -6.85 8.59
C TYR A 186 8.91 -5.72 8.66
N VAL A 187 9.19 -4.65 7.94
CA VAL A 187 8.28 -3.53 7.71
C VAL A 187 7.15 -3.98 6.79
N ILE A 188 5.91 -3.97 7.29
CA ILE A 188 4.72 -4.45 6.56
C ILE A 188 3.60 -3.42 6.42
N ASP A 189 3.64 -2.37 7.25
CA ASP A 189 2.71 -1.25 7.18
C ASP A 189 3.42 0.00 6.67
N LEU A 190 2.89 0.55 5.59
CA LEU A 190 3.45 1.69 4.87
C LEU A 190 2.41 2.80 4.69
N CYS A 191 1.16 2.54 5.05
CA CYS A 191 0.03 3.40 4.72
C CYS A 191 -0.52 4.06 5.99
N SER A 192 -0.45 5.38 6.00
CA SER A 192 -1.17 6.26 6.89
C SER A 192 -1.58 7.51 6.08
N VAL A 193 -2.22 8.51 6.72
CA VAL A 193 -2.57 9.77 6.04
C VAL A 193 -1.31 10.38 5.40
N VAL A 194 -0.23 10.50 6.17
CA VAL A 194 1.11 10.80 5.67
C VAL A 194 1.94 9.53 5.78
N GLY A 195 1.72 8.61 4.83
CA GLY A 195 2.41 7.31 4.82
C GLY A 195 3.86 7.40 4.36
N CYS A 196 4.52 6.24 4.30
CA CYS A 196 5.92 6.18 3.87
C CYS A 196 6.07 6.67 2.44
N GLN A 197 7.16 7.39 2.17
CA GLN A 197 7.47 7.94 0.85
C GLN A 197 8.88 7.53 0.42
N PRO A 198 9.12 7.27 -0.88
CA PRO A 198 10.47 7.02 -1.37
C PRO A 198 11.26 8.32 -1.45
N SER A 199 12.45 8.37 -0.85
CA SER A 199 13.30 9.57 -0.89
C SER A 199 13.89 9.82 -2.28
N ASN A 200 13.80 11.03 -2.80
CA ASN A 200 14.40 11.43 -4.09
C ASN A 200 14.02 10.52 -5.28
N ALA A 201 12.75 10.11 -5.38
CA ALA A 201 12.31 9.09 -6.32
C ALA A 201 11.21 9.55 -7.30
N GLU A 202 11.01 10.85 -7.47
CA GLU A 202 9.91 11.38 -8.30
C GLU A 202 9.92 10.83 -9.74
N ASN A 203 11.12 10.70 -10.33
CA ASN A 203 11.30 10.11 -11.66
C ASN A 203 10.90 8.63 -11.67
N GLU A 204 11.35 7.83 -10.69
CA GLU A 204 10.99 6.41 -10.59
C GLU A 204 9.46 6.24 -10.44
N VAL A 205 8.83 7.09 -9.61
CA VAL A 205 7.38 7.05 -9.40
C VAL A 205 6.64 7.45 -10.67
N THR A 206 7.11 8.45 -11.40
CA THR A 206 6.52 8.91 -12.67
C THR A 206 6.65 7.87 -13.78
N GLU A 207 7.81 7.24 -13.92
CA GLU A 207 8.04 6.14 -14.87
C GLU A 207 7.10 4.96 -14.60
N LEU A 208 6.98 4.58 -13.32
CA LEU A 208 6.06 3.54 -12.89
C LEU A 208 4.61 3.91 -13.14
N LEU A 209 4.21 5.13 -12.83
CA LEU A 209 2.86 5.62 -13.06
C LEU A 209 2.51 5.56 -14.55
N THR A 210 3.43 5.97 -15.41
CA THR A 210 3.30 5.85 -16.87
C THR A 210 3.15 4.38 -17.29
N ALA A 211 3.95 3.47 -16.74
CA ALA A 211 3.86 2.04 -17.05
C ALA A 211 2.55 1.39 -16.57
N LEU A 212 2.03 1.83 -15.41
CA LEU A 212 0.77 1.34 -14.84
C LEU A 212 -0.44 1.82 -15.64
N ASN A 213 -0.41 3.08 -16.10
CA ASN A 213 -1.50 3.67 -16.90
C ASN A 213 -1.41 3.29 -18.39
N GLY A 214 -0.21 3.11 -18.94
CA GLY A 214 0.05 2.97 -20.38
C GLY A 214 -0.22 1.59 -20.98
N ARG A 215 -0.74 0.61 -20.23
CA ARG A 215 -1.10 -0.74 -20.73
C ARG A 215 -2.61 -0.90 -21.01
N GLU A 216 -3.29 0.19 -21.36
CA GLU A 216 -4.65 0.18 -21.94
C GLU A 216 -4.63 0.22 -23.48
N LYS A 217 -3.65 -0.43 -24.12
CA LYS A 217 -3.78 -0.75 -25.54
C LYS A 217 -4.71 -1.96 -25.69
N ARG A 218 -5.97 -1.62 -25.95
CA ARG A 218 -7.03 -2.34 -26.69
C ARG A 218 -6.95 -3.86 -26.73
#